data_AF-A0A7K9Y372-F1
#
_entry.id   AF-A0A7K9Y372-F1
#
_cell.length_a   1.000
_cell.length_b   1.000
_cell.length_c   1.000
_cell.angle_alpha   90.00
_cell.angle_beta   90.00
_cell.angle_gamma   90.00
#
_symmetry.space_group_name_H-M   'P 1'
#
loop_
_entity.id
_entity.type
_entity.pdbx_description
1 polymer ?
#
loop_
_entity_poly.entity_id
_entity_poly.type
_entity_poly.pdbx_seq_one_letter_code
_entity_poly.pdbx_strand_id
1 'polypeptide(L)' 'EQLKELEKMFQEDHYPDNEKRREMAAVVGVTPQRIMVWFQNRRAKWRKTEKLNAKGSKKYSTSAA' A
#
# COMPACT_ATOMS: atom_id res chain seq x y z
N GLU A 1 -6.85 3.41 -13.68
CA GLU A 1 -7.06 1.95 -13.75
C GLU A 1 -5.98 1.17 -13.02
N GLN A 2 -4.69 1.48 -13.24
CA GLN A 2 -3.53 0.85 -12.57
C GLN A 2 -3.64 0.70 -11.03
N LEU A 3 -4.13 1.73 -10.32
CA LEU A 3 -4.26 1.68 -8.85
C LEU A 3 -5.29 0.65 -8.37
N LYS A 4 -6.39 0.45 -9.10
CA LYS A 4 -7.43 -0.51 -8.75
C LYS A 4 -6.90 -1.95 -8.85
N GLU A 5 -6.10 -2.21 -9.87
CA GLU A 5 -5.43 -3.51 -10.06
C GLU A 5 -4.44 -3.78 -8.92
N LEU A 6 -3.62 -2.79 -8.56
CA LEU A 6 -2.69 -2.91 -7.43
C LEU A 6 -3.41 -3.11 -6.09
N GLU A 7 -4.55 -2.46 -5.88
CA GLU A 7 -5.36 -2.69 -4.68
C GLU A 7 -5.99 -4.07 -4.63
N LYS A 8 -6.47 -4.60 -5.76
CA LYS A 8 -6.96 -5.99 -5.85
C LYS A 8 -5.84 -6.97 -5.50
N MET A 9 -4.67 -6.83 -6.12
CA MET A 9 -3.50 -7.68 -5.84
C MET A 9 -3.06 -7.57 -4.38
N PHE A 10 -3.13 -6.38 -3.79
CA PHE A 10 -2.81 -6.16 -2.38
C PHE A 10 -3.78 -6.89 -1.44
N GLN A 11 -5.06 -7.03 -1.79
CA GLN A 11 -6.03 -7.78 -0.99
C GLN A 11 -5.75 -9.30 -1.00
N GLU A 12 -5.17 -9.80 -2.09
CA GLU A 12 -4.79 -11.21 -2.23
C GLU A 12 -3.46 -11.51 -1.55
N ASP A 13 -2.45 -10.63 -1.71
CA ASP A 13 -1.13 -10.78 -1.10
C ASP A 13 -0.50 -9.42 -0.74
N HIS A 14 -0.21 -9.21 0.54
CA HIS A 14 0.40 -7.98 1.05
C HIS A 14 1.94 -7.94 0.87
N TYR A 15 2.58 -9.08 0.60
CA TYR A 15 4.04 -9.25 0.54
C TYR A 15 4.49 -10.04 -0.69
N PRO A 16 4.30 -9.49 -1.91
CA PRO A 16 4.70 -10.19 -3.12
C PRO A 16 6.21 -10.29 -3.27
N ASP A 17 6.66 -11.49 -3.64
CA ASP A 17 8.07 -11.80 -3.91
C ASP A 17 8.61 -11.04 -5.14
N ASN A 18 9.91 -11.12 -5.41
CA ASN A 18 10.55 -10.48 -6.56
C ASN A 18 9.96 -10.93 -7.89
N GLU A 19 9.67 -12.21 -8.06
CA GLU A 19 9.08 -12.75 -9.30
C GLU A 19 7.68 -12.16 -9.54
N LYS A 20 6.82 -12.24 -8.52
CA LYS A 20 5.45 -11.71 -8.55
C LYS A 20 5.40 -10.20 -8.77
N ARG A 21 6.38 -9.45 -8.24
CA ARG A 21 6.52 -8.01 -8.52
C ARG A 21 6.90 -7.73 -9.97
N ARG A 22 7.67 -8.59 -10.64
CA ARG A 22 7.99 -8.44 -12.08
C ARG A 22 6.78 -8.74 -12.95
N GLU A 23 6.01 -9.77 -12.62
CA GLU A 23 4.76 -10.08 -13.33
C GLU A 23 3.75 -8.93 -13.18
N MET A 24 3.53 -8.44 -11.96
CA MET A 24 2.65 -7.28 -11.71
C MET A 24 3.11 -6.03 -12.46
N ALA A 25 4.42 -5.78 -12.48
CA ALA A 25 5.01 -4.68 -13.21
C ALA A 25 4.72 -4.78 -14.72
N ALA A 26 4.84 -5.98 -15.30
CA ALA A 26 4.51 -6.24 -16.69
C ALA A 26 3.01 -6.04 -17.00
N VAL A 27 2.12 -6.56 -16.15
CA VAL A 27 0.65 -6.43 -16.30
C VAL A 27 0.21 -4.97 -16.20
N VAL A 28 0.73 -4.23 -15.22
CA VAL A 28 0.34 -2.83 -14.96
C VAL A 28 1.08 -1.85 -15.88
N GLY A 29 2.13 -2.28 -16.57
CA GLY A 29 2.97 -1.46 -17.43
C GLY A 29 3.86 -0.47 -16.65
N VAL A 30 4.33 -0.87 -15.47
CA VAL A 30 5.23 -0.06 -14.63
C VAL A 30 6.51 -0.83 -14.30
N THR A 31 7.47 -0.20 -13.62
CA THR A 31 8.69 -0.88 -13.19
C THR A 31 8.45 -1.67 -11.90
N PRO A 32 9.17 -2.79 -11.67
CA PRO A 32 9.10 -3.54 -10.41
C PRO A 32 9.43 -2.69 -9.18
N GLN A 33 10.28 -1.66 -9.35
CA GLN A 33 10.58 -0.67 -8.31
C GLN A 33 9.35 0.16 -7.94
N ARG A 34 8.52 0.54 -8.91
CA ARG A 34 7.27 1.28 -8.66
C ARG A 34 6.29 0.44 -7.84
N ILE A 35 6.17 -0.85 -8.16
CA ILE A 35 5.38 -1.82 -7.40
C ILE A 35 5.90 -1.92 -5.97
N MET A 36 7.22 -2.07 -5.78
CA MET A 36 7.83 -2.13 -4.45
C MET A 36 7.51 -0.92 -3.58
N VAL A 37 7.70 0.30 -4.10
CA VAL A 37 7.40 1.55 -3.37
C VAL A 37 5.91 1.65 -3.07
N TRP A 38 5.05 1.30 -4.03
CA TRP A 38 3.61 1.31 -3.83
C TRP A 38 3.19 0.36 -2.70
N PHE A 39 3.69 -0.88 -2.70
CA PHE A 39 3.39 -1.87 -1.65
C PHE A 39 3.94 -1.44 -0.28
N GLN A 40 5.12 -0.81 -0.23
CA GLN A 40 5.65 -0.23 1.01
C GLN A 40 4.74 0.87 1.57
N ASN A 41 4.31 1.81 0.71
CA ASN A 41 3.40 2.89 1.10
C ASN A 41 2.02 2.35 1.49
N ARG A 42 1.51 1.35 0.78
CA ARG A 42 0.22 0.70 1.07
C ARG A 42 0.24 -0.01 2.42
N ARG A 43 1.32 -0.74 2.74
CA ARG A 43 1.53 -1.36 4.07
C ARG A 43 1.71 -0.33 5.17
N ALA A 44 2.36 0.81 4.90
CA ALA A 44 2.46 1.90 5.86
C ALA A 44 1.07 2.47 6.20
N LYS A 45 0.22 2.67 5.19
CA LYS A 45 -1.17 3.10 5.38
C LYS A 45 -1.99 2.04 6.13
N TRP A 46 -1.88 0.77 5.76
CA TRP A 46 -2.57 -0.33 6.43
C TRP A 46 -2.24 -0.41 7.94
N ARG A 47 -0.94 -0.36 8.29
CA ARG A 47 -0.50 -0.32 9.69
C ARG A 47 -0.96 0.94 10.44
N LYS A 48 -1.05 2.09 9.75
CA LYS A 48 -1.61 3.32 10.35
C LYS A 48 -3.13 3.19 10.57
N THR A 49 -3.87 2.60 9.64
CA THR A 49 -5.31 2.37 9.77
C THR A 49 -5.63 1.44 10.93
N GLU A 50 -4.88 0.34 11.11
CA GLU A 50 -5.00 -0.55 12.28
C GLU A 50 -4.78 0.20 13.61
N LYS A 51 -3.75 1.07 13.65
CA LYS A 51 -3.45 1.89 14.83
C LYS A 51 -4.46 3.01 15.09
N LEU A 52 -5.09 3.55 14.05
CA LEU A 52 -6.15 4.56 14.15
C LEU A 52 -7.48 3.92 14.55
N ASN A 53 -7.78 2.71 14.08
CA ASN A 53 -8.97 1.97 14.51
C ASN A 53 -8.86 1.54 15.99
N ALA A 54 -7.65 1.25 16.48
CA ALA A 54 -7.37 1.04 17.90
C ALA A 54 -7.29 2.32 18.75
N LYS A 55 -7.22 3.52 18.14
CA LYS A 55 -7.08 4.84 18.80
C LYS A 55 -8.12 5.86 18.34
N GLY A 56 -9.30 5.41 17.91
CA GLY A 56 -10.41 6.26 17.43
C GLY A 56 -10.96 7.27 18.45
N SER A 57 -10.40 7.32 19.65
CA SER A 57 -10.71 8.32 20.68
C SER A 57 -9.49 9.14 21.10
N LYS A 58 -8.61 9.61 20.18
CA LYS A 58 -7.90 10.89 20.38
C LYS A 58 -7.19 11.40 19.11
N LYS A 59 -7.70 12.54 18.65
CA LYS A 59 -6.97 13.70 18.09
C LYS A 59 -6.39 13.59 16.67
N TYR A 60 -7.19 14.03 15.70
CA TYR A 60 -6.71 15.05 14.77
C TYR A 60 -6.85 16.42 15.44
N SER A 61 -5.85 16.84 16.21
CA SER A 61 -5.63 18.24 16.54
C SER A 61 -4.15 18.48 16.81
N THR A 62 -3.41 18.62 15.72
CA THR A 62 -2.10 19.28 15.72
C THR A 62 -2.04 20.11 14.45
N SER A 63 -2.54 21.35 14.55
CA SER A 63 -1.99 22.45 13.77
C SER A 63 -1.01 23.13 14.71
N ALA A 64 0.29 22.98 14.42
CA ALA A 64 1.34 23.72 15.08
C ALA A 64 1.51 25.05 14.34
N ALA A 65 1.32 26.14 15.07
CA ALA A 65 1.82 27.47 14.76
C ALA A 65 2.19 28.12 16.11
#